data_AF-A0A5B0W1J9-F1
#
_entry.id   AF-A0A5B0W1J9-F1
#
_cell.length_a   1.000
_cell.length_b   1.000
_cell.length_c   1.000
_cell.angle_alpha   90.00
_cell.angle_beta   90.00
_cell.angle_gamma   90.00
#
_symmetry.space_group_name_H-M   'P 1'
#
loop_
_entity.id
_entity.type
_entity.pdbx_description
1 polymer ?
#
loop_
_entity_poly.entity_id
_entity_poly.type
_entity_poly.pdbx_seq_one_letter_code
_entity_poly.pdbx_strand_id
1 'polypeptide(L)'
;MSIVVMDSDDLERLLEKVVSRAIEVYAVQIPTSLPPVLSIKQFMELLDISRPTATEVMRRPDFPVNREFGNPRIPTAMLLRWIDEHTEWIDNNAGEDFKAKRRHAIG
;
A
#
# COMPACT_ATOMS: atom_id res chain seq x y z
N MET A 1 47.23 15.68 -7.05
CA MET A 1 45.79 15.61 -7.36
C MET A 1 45.57 14.27 -8.05
N SER A 2 44.90 13.32 -7.40
CA SER A 2 44.66 11.99 -7.99
C SER A 2 43.37 12.06 -8.80
N ILE A 3 43.45 11.77 -10.09
CA ILE A 3 42.28 11.63 -10.96
C ILE A 3 41.91 10.15 -10.95
N VAL A 4 40.72 9.86 -10.43
CA VAL A 4 40.13 8.52 -10.51
C VAL A 4 39.42 8.44 -11.86
N VAL A 5 39.93 7.60 -12.75
CA VAL A 5 39.26 7.25 -14.01
C VAL A 5 38.37 6.05 -13.70
N MET A 6 37.05 6.27 -13.71
CA MET A 6 36.07 5.18 -13.62
C MET A 6 35.67 4.80 -15.03
N ASP A 7 35.68 3.51 -15.33
CA ASP A 7 35.11 3.01 -16.58
C ASP A 7 33.58 3.02 -16.51
N SER A 8 32.92 2.99 -17.67
CA SER A 8 31.45 2.96 -17.75
C SER A 8 30.87 1.77 -16.99
N ASP A 9 31.56 0.63 -17.05
CA ASP A 9 31.17 -0.60 -16.36
C ASP A 9 31.23 -0.46 -14.83
N ASP A 10 32.19 0.32 -14.31
CA ASP A 10 32.31 0.58 -12.88
C ASP A 10 31.18 1.49 -12.38
N LEU A 11 30.75 2.44 -13.21
CA LEU A 11 29.61 3.30 -12.92
C LEU A 11 28.30 2.52 -12.90
N GLU A 12 28.07 1.63 -13.87
CA GLU A 12 26.87 0.78 -13.92
C GLU A 12 26.76 -0.11 -12.67
N ARG A 13 27.85 -0.76 -12.27
CA ARG A 13 27.90 -1.59 -11.05
C ARG A 13 27.61 -0.80 -9.78
N LEU A 14 28.08 0.45 -9.72
CA LEU A 14 27.84 1.32 -8.58
C LEU A 14 26.37 1.76 -8.54
N LEU A 15 25.78 2.10 -9.69
CA LEU A 15 24.36 2.42 -9.82
C LEU A 15 23.47 1.23 -9.44
N GLU A 16 23.74 0.03 -9.95
CA GLU A 16 23.00 -1.19 -9.60
C GLU A 16 23.04 -1.45 -8.09
N LYS A 17 24.20 -1.24 -7.47
CA LYS A 17 24.38 -1.45 -6.03
C LYS A 17 23.62 -0.41 -5.19
N VAL A 18 23.62 0.85 -5.63
CA VAL A 18 22.85 1.92 -4.96
C VAL A 18 21.36 1.70 -5.12
N VAL A 19 20.89 1.34 -6.31
CA VAL A 19 19.49 1.03 -6.60
C VAL A 19 19.03 -0.20 -5.81
N SER A 20 19.81 -1.28 -5.82
CA SER A 20 19.49 -2.50 -5.06
C SER A 20 19.40 -2.21 -3.57
N ARG A 21 20.32 -1.43 -3.02
CA ARG A 21 20.27 -1.04 -1.61
C ARG A 21 19.11 -0.11 -1.27
N ALA A 22 18.76 0.79 -2.18
CA ALA A 22 17.55 1.60 -2.04
C ALA A 22 16.31 0.69 -2.01
N ILE A 23 16.20 -0.25 -2.96
CA ILE A 23 15.11 -1.23 -3.00
C ILE A 23 15.06 -2.05 -1.72
N GLU A 24 16.17 -2.56 -1.21
CA GLU A 24 16.21 -3.30 0.06
C GLU A 24 15.75 -2.46 1.25
N VAL A 25 16.20 -1.21 1.36
CA VAL A 25 15.81 -0.29 2.45
C VAL A 25 14.32 0.06 2.38
N TYR A 26 13.75 0.17 1.18
CA TYR A 26 12.32 0.44 0.98
C TYR A 26 11.45 -0.83 1.07
N ALA A 27 11.96 -1.99 0.62
CA ALA A 27 11.27 -3.28 0.64
C ALA A 27 11.08 -3.81 2.08
N VAL A 28 11.90 -3.36 3.03
CA VAL A 28 11.77 -3.70 4.45
C VAL A 28 10.61 -2.93 5.14
N GLN A 29 10.06 -1.87 4.52
CA GLN A 29 9.00 -1.05 5.15
C GLN A 29 7.59 -1.26 4.59
N ILE A 30 7.44 -1.97 3.48
CA ILE A 30 6.13 -2.34 2.93
C ILE A 30 6.12 -3.85 2.77
N PRO A 31 5.36 -4.60 3.59
CA PRO A 31 5.40 -6.05 3.53
C PRO A 31 5.01 -6.50 2.13
N THR A 32 5.76 -7.48 1.61
CA THR A 32 5.39 -8.45 0.58
C THR A 32 4.14 -8.06 -0.21
N SER A 33 4.31 -7.46 -1.40
CA SER A 33 3.24 -6.96 -2.28
C SER A 33 1.88 -7.58 -1.96
N LEU A 34 1.00 -6.79 -1.31
CA LEU A 34 -0.34 -7.27 -0.99
C LEU A 34 -0.96 -7.85 -2.26
N PRO A 35 -1.57 -9.05 -2.20
CA PRO A 35 -2.19 -9.64 -3.38
C PRO A 35 -3.22 -8.64 -3.92
N PRO A 36 -3.42 -8.55 -5.25
CA PRO A 36 -4.35 -7.57 -5.84
C PRO A 36 -5.79 -7.77 -5.33
N VAL A 37 -6.11 -8.98 -4.88
CA VAL A 37 -7.38 -9.35 -4.28
C VAL A 37 -7.13 -10.21 -3.05
N LEU A 38 -7.69 -9.80 -1.91
CA LEU A 38 -7.59 -10.50 -0.64
C LEU A 38 -8.73 -11.50 -0.47
N SER A 39 -8.40 -12.67 0.06
CA SER A 39 -9.36 -13.55 0.71
C SER A 39 -9.69 -13.04 2.12
N ILE A 40 -10.78 -13.53 2.73
CA ILE A 40 -11.13 -13.21 4.12
C ILE A 40 -10.00 -13.57 5.11
N LYS A 41 -9.26 -14.66 4.86
CA LYS A 41 -8.14 -15.07 5.72
C LYS A 41 -7.00 -14.05 5.67
N GLN A 42 -6.61 -13.63 4.46
CA GLN A 42 -5.57 -12.62 4.28
C GLN A 42 -6.01 -11.25 4.82
N PHE A 43 -7.29 -10.90 4.67
CA PHE A 43 -7.83 -9.68 5.26
C PHE A 43 -7.79 -9.68 6.79
N MET A 44 -8.17 -10.81 7.42
CA MET A 44 -8.06 -10.99 8.87
C MET A 44 -6.62 -10.90 9.36
N GLU A 45 -5.69 -11.54 8.64
CA GLU A 45 -4.26 -11.50 8.95
C GLU A 45 -3.66 -10.10 8.76
N LEU A 46 -4.06 -9.40 7.69
CA LEU A 46 -3.58 -8.05 7.39
C LEU A 46 -3.96 -7.03 8.48
N LEU A 47 -5.20 -7.09 8.98
CA LEU A 47 -5.70 -6.15 9.97
C LEU A 47 -5.58 -6.65 11.41
N ASP A 48 -5.07 -7.87 11.61
CA ASP A 48 -5.03 -8.57 12.90
C ASP A 48 -6.41 -8.57 13.61
N ILE A 49 -7.45 -9.00 12.88
CA ILE A 49 -8.83 -9.05 13.40
C ILE A 49 -9.43 -10.45 13.39
N SER A 50 -10.31 -10.67 14.37
CA SER A 50 -11.07 -11.91 14.48
C SER A 50 -12.05 -12.11 13.31
N ARG A 51 -12.43 -13.36 13.05
CA ARG A 51 -13.39 -13.69 11.98
C ARG A 51 -14.77 -13.04 12.15
N PRO A 52 -15.37 -12.99 13.37
CA PRO A 52 -16.60 -12.23 13.59
C PRO A 52 -16.47 -10.76 13.19
N THR A 53 -15.39 -10.10 13.62
CA THR A 53 -15.11 -8.70 13.29
C THR A 53 -14.98 -8.50 11.78
N ALA A 54 -14.18 -9.34 11.11
CA ALA A 54 -14.02 -9.27 9.66
C ALA A 54 -15.34 -9.46 8.92
N THR A 55 -16.18 -10.39 9.37
CA THR A 55 -17.50 -10.64 8.76
C THR A 55 -18.42 -9.44 8.92
N GLU A 56 -18.40 -8.80 10.09
CA GLU A 56 -19.21 -7.61 10.36
C GLU A 56 -18.78 -6.43 9.50
N VAL A 57 -17.48 -6.17 9.39
CA VAL A 57 -16.94 -5.14 8.47
C VAL A 57 -17.37 -5.42 7.03
N MET A 58 -17.26 -6.67 6.56
CA MET A 58 -17.66 -7.05 5.21
C MET A 58 -19.16 -6.97 4.93
N ARG A 59 -20.01 -6.89 5.97
CA ARG A 59 -21.47 -6.72 5.81
C ARG A 59 -21.88 -5.27 5.62
N ARG A 60 -20.99 -4.32 5.92
CA ARG A 60 -21.28 -2.90 5.69
C ARG A 60 -21.59 -2.66 4.21
N PRO A 61 -22.62 -1.87 3.88
CA PRO A 61 -23.06 -1.67 2.50
C PRO A 61 -22.02 -0.92 1.64
N ASP A 62 -21.18 -0.11 2.28
CA ASP A 62 -20.11 0.68 1.67
C ASP A 62 -18.76 -0.04 1.60
N PHE A 63 -18.63 -1.24 2.21
CA PHE A 63 -17.37 -1.96 2.23
C PHE A 63 -17.08 -2.65 0.88
N PRO A 64 -15.86 -2.56 0.34
CA PRO A 64 -15.53 -3.01 -1.01
C PRO A 64 -15.33 -4.53 -1.09
N VAL A 65 -16.42 -5.29 -1.00
CA VAL A 65 -16.41 -6.75 -1.14
C VAL A 65 -17.10 -7.19 -2.43
N ASN A 66 -16.40 -8.00 -3.21
CA ASN A 66 -16.95 -8.71 -4.36
C ASN A 66 -17.42 -10.11 -3.92
N ARG A 67 -18.70 -10.43 -4.21
CA ARG A 67 -19.34 -11.72 -3.87
C ARG A 67 -19.63 -12.61 -5.08
N GLU A 68 -19.31 -12.17 -6.29
CA GLU A 68 -19.66 -12.84 -7.55
C GLU A 68 -18.83 -14.12 -7.80
N PHE A 69 -17.65 -14.25 -7.17
CA PHE A 69 -16.74 -15.40 -7.37
C PHE A 69 -17.08 -16.62 -6.50
N GLY A 70 -18.29 -16.69 -5.93
CA GLY A 70 -18.72 -17.73 -4.99
C GLY A 70 -18.17 -17.56 -3.57
N ASN A 71 -16.89 -17.21 -3.43
CA ASN A 71 -16.29 -16.81 -2.16
C ASN A 71 -16.05 -15.28 -2.12
N PRO A 72 -16.36 -14.59 -1.01
CA PRO A 72 -16.07 -13.17 -0.87
C PRO A 72 -14.60 -12.84 -1.10
N ARG A 73 -14.36 -11.77 -1.86
CA ARG A 73 -13.05 -11.25 -2.23
C ARG A 73 -13.01 -9.74 -2.04
N ILE A 74 -11.87 -9.22 -1.60
CA ILE A 74 -11.70 -7.80 -1.30
C ILE A 74 -10.61 -7.25 -2.21
N PRO A 75 -10.94 -6.41 -3.20
CA PRO A 75 -9.92 -5.76 -4.04
C PRO A 75 -9.04 -4.84 -3.18
N THR A 76 -7.73 -5.07 -3.18
CA THR A 76 -6.80 -4.39 -2.27
C THR A 76 -6.77 -2.88 -2.48
N ALA A 77 -6.79 -2.43 -3.74
CA ALA A 77 -6.84 -1.01 -4.05
C ALA A 77 -8.08 -0.31 -3.47
N MET A 78 -9.25 -0.99 -3.52
CA MET A 78 -10.48 -0.45 -2.96
C MET A 78 -10.50 -0.48 -1.44
N LEU A 79 -9.93 -1.52 -0.82
CA LEU A 79 -9.77 -1.58 0.63
C LEU A 79 -8.92 -0.41 1.14
N LEU A 80 -7.77 -0.15 0.53
CA LEU A 80 -6.89 0.94 0.93
C LEU A 80 -7.58 2.30 0.80
N ARG A 81 -8.29 2.53 -0.31
CA ARG A 81 -9.12 3.73 -0.48
C ARG A 81 -10.20 3.85 0.60
N TRP A 82 -10.91 2.76 0.89
CA TRP A 82 -11.96 2.76 1.90
C TRP A 82 -11.40 3.04 3.30
N ILE A 83 -10.24 2.49 3.67
CA ILE A 83 -9.57 2.77 4.95
C ILE A 83 -9.24 4.26 5.03
N ASP A 84 -8.72 4.82 3.94
CA ASP A 84 -8.35 6.23 3.84
C ASP A 84 -9.55 7.18 3.95
N GLU A 85 -10.71 6.80 3.39
CA GLU A 85 -11.98 7.53 3.49
C GLU A 85 -12.62 7.40 4.90
N HIS A 86 -12.30 6.34 5.64
CA HIS A 86 -12.86 6.06 6.97
C HIS A 86 -11.90 6.34 8.12
N THR A 87 -10.79 7.03 7.84
CA THR A 87 -9.82 7.44 8.84
C THR A 87 -9.69 8.97 8.84
N GLU A 88 -10.19 9.61 9.89
CA GLU A 88 -10.18 11.09 10.02
C GLU A 88 -8.77 11.68 10.26
N TRP A 89 -7.74 10.83 10.35
CA TRP A 89 -6.40 11.28 10.74
C TRP A 89 -5.85 12.36 9.81
N ILE A 90 -6.03 12.22 8.49
CA ILE A 90 -5.53 13.20 7.52
C ILE A 90 -6.27 14.54 7.66
N ASP A 91 -7.58 14.50 7.87
CA ASP A 91 -8.38 15.72 8.04
C ASP A 91 -7.95 16.49 9.31
N ASN A 92 -7.55 15.76 10.34
CA ASN A 92 -7.15 16.32 11.62
C ASN A 92 -5.66 16.73 11.71
N ASN A 93 -4.77 16.14 10.90
CA ASN A 93 -3.32 16.27 11.09
C ASN A 93 -2.53 16.76 9.86
N ALA A 94 -3.09 16.69 8.65
CA ALA A 94 -2.39 17.13 7.46
C ALA A 94 -2.50 18.65 7.23
N GLY A 95 -1.55 19.23 6.48
CA GLY A 95 -1.61 20.62 6.04
C GLY A 95 -2.65 20.85 4.93
N GLU A 96 -3.17 22.08 4.84
CA GLU A 96 -4.23 22.44 3.87
C GLU A 96 -3.84 22.21 2.41
N ASP A 97 -2.56 22.44 2.04
CA ASP A 97 -2.05 22.17 0.69
C ASP A 97 -2.15 20.68 0.31
N PHE A 98 -1.89 19.79 1.27
CA PHE A 98 -2.00 18.35 1.06
C PHE A 98 -3.46 17.93 0.91
N LYS A 99 -4.34 18.45 1.79
CA LYS A 99 -5.78 18.19 1.71
C LYS A 99 -6.38 18.67 0.39
N ALA A 100 -5.94 19.84 -0.11
CA ALA A 100 -6.41 20.38 -1.39
C ALA A 100 -6.02 19.48 -2.58
N LYS A 101 -4.78 19.02 -2.63
CA LYS A 101 -4.32 18.07 -3.66
C LYS A 101 -5.06 16.74 -3.59
N ARG A 102 -5.28 16.22 -2.38
CA ARG A 102 -6.05 14.99 -2.13
C ARG A 102 -7.47 15.10 -2.67
N ARG A 103 -8.20 16.17 -2.36
CA ARG A 103 -9.57 16.40 -2.88
C ARG A 103 -9.64 16.38 -4.41
N HIS A 104 -8.62 16.91 -5.08
CA HIS A 104 -8.53 16.90 -6.54
C HIS A 104 -8.21 15.52 -7.16
N ALA A 105 -7.60 14.60 -6.41
CA ALA A 105 -7.24 13.27 -6.93
C ALA A 105 -8.36 12.23 -6.74
N ILE A 106 -9.30 12.49 -5.82
CA ILE A 106 -10.36 11.54 -5.45
C ILE A 106 -11.71 11.89 -6.11
N GLY A 107 -11.89 13.16 -6.52
CA GLY A 107 -13.06 13.64 -7.27
C GLY A 107 -12.89 13.50 -8.79
#